data_AF-A0A1I3Y4B3-F1
#
_entry.id   AF-A0A1I3Y4B3-F1
#
_cell.length_a   1.000
_cell.length_b   1.000
_cell.length_c   1.000
_cell.angle_alpha   90.00
_cell.angle_beta   90.00
_cell.angle_gamma   90.00
#
_symmetry.space_group_name_H-M   'P 1'
#
loop_
_entity.id
_entity.type
_entity.pdbx_description
1 polymer ?
#
loop_
_entity_poly.entity_id
_entity_poly.type
_entity_poly.pdbx_seq_one_letter_code
_entity_poly.pdbx_strand_id
1 'polypeptide(L)'
;MKLDKYVEETIKQIITGISAAQKFGDQNGAKVNPASVTFNRQNATNTFCSNTGVPIQQIEFDIVVSVSEGNSTADSPEITVGSSTISGNAQTSETTNSSTNRIKFSIPVLLPRSGTIE
;
A
#
# COMPACT_ATOMS: atom_id res chain seq x y z
N MET A 1 -13.10 -13.48 10.92
CA MET A 1 -13.80 -13.14 9.65
C MET A 1 -13.62 -14.27 8.63
N LYS A 2 -14.52 -14.46 7.64
CA LYS A 2 -14.31 -15.44 6.54
C LYS A 2 -13.30 -14.91 5.51
N LEU A 3 -12.62 -15.82 4.80
CA LEU A 3 -11.54 -15.48 3.86
C LEU A 3 -12.00 -14.56 2.71
N ASP A 4 -13.19 -14.80 2.16
CA ASP A 4 -13.82 -13.98 1.12
C ASP A 4 -13.99 -12.53 1.56
N LYS A 5 -14.58 -12.33 2.74
CA LYS A 5 -14.75 -10.98 3.33
C LYS A 5 -13.42 -10.32 3.64
N TYR A 6 -12.42 -11.07 4.09
CA TYR A 6 -11.08 -10.52 4.33
C TYR A 6 -10.44 -9.97 3.06
N VAL A 7 -10.48 -10.74 1.98
CA VAL A 7 -9.91 -10.33 0.69
C VAL A 7 -10.63 -9.09 0.16
N GLU A 8 -11.96 -9.07 0.23
CA GLU A 8 -12.78 -7.93 -0.18
C GLU A 8 -12.41 -6.65 0.59
N GLU A 9 -12.43 -6.70 1.93
CA GLU A 9 -12.14 -5.52 2.76
C GLU A 9 -10.69 -5.05 2.62
N THR A 10 -9.75 -5.98 2.47
CA THR A 10 -8.34 -5.67 2.21
C THR A 10 -8.19 -4.89 0.90
N ILE A 11 -8.81 -5.36 -0.19
CA ILE A 11 -8.75 -4.69 -1.50
C ILE A 11 -9.41 -3.31 -1.43
N LYS A 12 -10.56 -3.18 -0.77
CA LYS A 12 -11.24 -1.88 -0.58
C LYS A 12 -10.34 -0.86 0.13
N GLN A 13 -9.65 -1.29 1.19
CA GLN A 13 -8.74 -0.42 1.93
C GLN A 13 -7.53 0.00 1.10
N ILE A 14 -6.93 -0.93 0.34
CA ILE A 14 -5.84 -0.61 -0.60
C ILE A 14 -6.32 0.42 -1.64
N ILE A 15 -7.49 0.21 -2.27
CA ILE A 15 -8.06 1.14 -3.24
C ILE A 15 -8.29 2.52 -2.62
N THR A 16 -8.84 2.56 -1.41
CA THR A 16 -9.11 3.82 -0.68
C THR A 16 -7.82 4.57 -0.38
N GLY A 17 -6.79 3.86 0.10
CA GLY A 17 -5.46 4.43 0.35
C GLY A 17 -4.79 4.96 -0.91
N ILE A 18 -4.86 4.22 -2.02
CA ILE A 18 -4.34 4.67 -3.33
C ILE A 18 -5.07 5.94 -3.79
N SER A 19 -6.40 5.98 -3.69
CA SER A 19 -7.18 7.15 -4.10
C SER A 19 -6.85 8.41 -3.28
N ALA A 20 -6.67 8.25 -1.97
CA ALA A 20 -6.21 9.35 -1.11
C ALA A 20 -4.79 9.82 -1.49
N ALA A 21 -3.87 8.88 -1.76
CA ALA A 21 -2.51 9.19 -2.18
C ALA A 21 -2.45 9.87 -3.56
N GLN A 22 -3.35 9.52 -4.49
CA GLN A 22 -3.50 10.18 -5.79
C GLN A 22 -3.77 11.68 -5.63
N LYS A 23 -4.75 12.04 -4.80
CA LYS A 23 -5.11 13.43 -4.54
C LYS A 23 -3.92 14.23 -3.98
N PHE A 24 -3.18 13.66 -3.04
CA PHE A 24 -1.97 14.30 -2.50
C PHE A 24 -0.88 14.41 -3.56
N GLY A 25 -0.67 13.34 -4.35
CA GLY A 25 0.33 13.32 -5.42
C GLY A 25 0.08 14.42 -6.44
N ASP A 26 -1.16 14.58 -6.90
CA ASP A 26 -1.56 15.61 -7.87
C ASP A 26 -1.20 17.03 -7.41
N GLN A 27 -1.29 17.29 -6.11
CA GLN A 27 -0.94 18.58 -5.51
C GLN A 27 0.57 18.80 -5.35
N ASN A 28 1.35 17.73 -5.34
CA ASN A 28 2.79 17.75 -5.03
C ASN A 28 3.67 17.35 -6.23
N GLY A 29 3.14 17.39 -7.45
CA GLY A 29 3.89 17.07 -8.66
C GLY A 29 4.22 15.57 -8.82
N ALA A 30 3.47 14.70 -8.16
CA ALA A 30 3.54 13.26 -8.31
C ALA A 30 2.28 12.71 -8.99
N LYS A 31 2.35 11.48 -9.52
CA LYS A 31 1.16 10.73 -9.95
C LYS A 31 1.21 9.31 -9.41
N VAL A 32 0.20 8.95 -8.62
CA VAL A 32 0.08 7.60 -8.05
C VAL A 32 -0.83 6.76 -8.95
N ASN A 33 -0.36 5.58 -9.35
CA ASN A 33 -1.01 4.70 -10.32
C ASN A 33 -1.54 5.43 -11.57
N PRO A 34 -0.69 6.16 -12.32
CA PRO A 34 -1.17 6.96 -13.45
C PRO A 34 -1.55 6.08 -14.65
N ALA A 35 -2.59 6.50 -15.38
CA ALA A 35 -2.97 5.87 -16.65
C ALA A 35 -1.92 6.02 -17.77
N SER A 36 -0.95 6.94 -17.60
CA SER A 36 0.16 7.15 -18.53
C SER A 36 1.30 6.14 -18.37
N VAL A 37 1.14 5.13 -17.50
CA VAL A 37 2.07 4.01 -17.39
C VAL A 37 2.19 3.30 -18.73
N THR A 38 3.40 3.29 -19.30
CA THR A 38 3.72 2.51 -20.49
C THR A 38 5.05 1.77 -20.33
N PHE A 39 5.20 0.66 -21.05
CA PHE A 39 6.38 -0.18 -21.03
C PHE A 39 7.24 0.07 -22.27
N ASN A 40 8.56 -0.04 -22.11
CA ASN A 40 9.44 -0.06 -23.27
C ASN A 40 9.30 -1.42 -23.98
N ARG A 41 8.83 -1.41 -25.23
CA ARG A 41 8.65 -2.63 -26.04
C ARG A 41 9.94 -3.45 -26.24
N GLN A 42 11.11 -2.83 -26.08
CA GLN A 42 12.42 -3.48 -26.22
C GLN A 42 12.94 -4.04 -24.90
N ASN A 43 12.50 -3.49 -23.75
CA ASN A 43 12.91 -3.90 -22.41
C ASN A 43 11.70 -3.79 -21.48
N ALA A 44 10.96 -4.89 -21.31
CA ALA A 44 9.70 -4.94 -20.56
C ALA A 44 9.83 -4.57 -19.06
N THR A 45 11.05 -4.40 -18.57
CA THR A 45 11.37 -4.01 -17.19
C THR A 45 11.27 -2.51 -16.94
N ASN A 46 11.41 -1.67 -17.98
CA ASN A 46 11.42 -0.22 -17.82
C ASN A 46 10.03 0.37 -18.09
N THR A 47 9.47 1.00 -17.06
CA THR A 47 8.19 1.72 -17.11
C THR A 47 8.44 3.22 -17.14
N PHE A 48 7.70 3.94 -17.98
CA PHE A 48 7.79 5.40 -18.06
C PHE A 48 6.41 6.01 -18.31
N CYS A 49 6.31 7.31 -18.08
CA CYS A 49 5.13 8.09 -18.40
C CYS A 49 5.08 8.36 -19.91
N SER A 50 4.05 7.88 -20.60
CA SER A 50 3.88 8.05 -22.05
C SER A 50 3.90 9.50 -22.52
N ASN A 51 3.48 10.42 -21.64
CA ASN A 51 3.31 11.83 -21.97
C ASN A 51 4.60 12.64 -21.79
N THR A 52 5.49 12.20 -20.90
CA THR A 52 6.69 12.98 -20.52
C THR A 52 8.00 12.23 -20.71
N GLY A 53 7.96 10.92 -20.98
CA GLY A 53 9.14 10.06 -21.05
C GLY A 53 9.82 9.83 -19.69
N VAL A 54 9.29 10.39 -18.61
CA VAL A 54 9.89 10.29 -17.27
C VAL A 54 9.73 8.87 -16.72
N PRO A 55 10.78 8.26 -16.15
CA PRO A 55 10.69 6.94 -15.53
C PRO A 55 9.63 6.89 -14.43
N ILE A 56 8.87 5.80 -14.39
CA ILE A 56 7.91 5.51 -13.33
C ILE A 56 8.52 4.46 -12.41
N GLN A 57 8.46 4.71 -11.10
CA GLN A 57 8.98 3.80 -10.10
C GLN A 57 7.89 2.83 -9.64
N GLN A 58 8.24 1.55 -9.47
CA GLN A 58 7.40 0.59 -8.79
C GLN A 58 7.69 0.67 -7.29
N ILE A 59 6.72 1.10 -6.49
CA ILE A 59 6.83 1.08 -5.02
C ILE A 59 6.27 -0.25 -4.54
N GLU A 60 7.13 -1.08 -3.96
CA GLU A 60 6.77 -2.40 -3.43
C GLU A 60 6.35 -2.28 -1.96
N PHE A 61 5.19 -2.84 -1.65
CA PHE A 61 4.66 -2.97 -0.30
C PHE A 61 4.72 -4.43 0.12
N ASP A 62 5.33 -4.68 1.28
CA ASP A 62 5.43 -5.99 1.90
C ASP A 62 5.02 -5.84 3.36
N ILE A 63 3.73 -6.12 3.64
CA ILE A 63 3.08 -5.75 4.90
C ILE A 63 2.66 -7.03 5.63
N VAL A 64 2.97 -7.09 6.91
CA VAL A 64 2.42 -8.08 7.84
C VAL A 64 1.22 -7.46 8.53
N VAL A 65 0.04 -8.06 8.34
CA VAL A 65 -1.21 -7.65 8.96
C VAL A 65 -1.54 -8.63 10.08
N SER A 66 -1.74 -8.09 11.27
CA SER A 66 -2.21 -8.83 12.44
C SER A 66 -3.63 -8.41 12.74
N VAL A 67 -4.56 -9.37 12.76
CA VAL A 67 -5.93 -9.13 13.23
C VAL A 67 -5.94 -9.40 14.73
N SER A 68 -6.08 -8.36 15.55
CA SER A 68 -6.43 -8.53 16.96
C SER A 68 -7.96 -8.53 17.08
N GLU A 69 -8.53 -9.64 17.54
CA GLU A 69 -9.93 -9.68 17.97
C GLU A 69 -10.04 -8.97 19.32
N GLY A 70 -9.97 -7.63 19.31
CA GLY A 70 -10.28 -6.79 20.46
C GLY A 70 -11.79 -6.69 20.63
N ASN A 71 -12.27 -6.80 21.86
CA ASN A 71 -13.67 -6.84 22.28
C ASN A 71 -14.44 -5.52 22.07
N SER A 72 -14.32 -4.89 20.91
CA SER A 72 -14.93 -3.59 20.60
C SER A 72 -16.18 -3.79 19.76
N THR A 73 -17.31 -3.55 20.40
CA THR A 73 -18.68 -3.50 19.87
C THR A 73 -18.86 -2.30 18.93
N ALA A 74 -18.13 -2.27 17.81
CA ALA A 74 -18.31 -1.29 16.76
C ALA A 74 -18.17 -1.99 15.40
N ASP A 75 -19.16 -1.76 14.54
CA ASP A 75 -19.55 -2.52 13.34
C ASP A 75 -18.54 -2.47 12.17
N SER A 76 -17.25 -2.26 12.43
CA SER A 76 -16.21 -2.25 11.40
C SER A 76 -14.84 -2.61 12.01
N PRO A 77 -14.25 -3.77 11.65
CA PRO A 77 -12.90 -4.10 12.10
C PRO A 77 -11.89 -3.11 11.50
N GLU A 78 -11.32 -2.25 12.35
CA GLU A 78 -10.27 -1.32 11.98
C GLU A 78 -8.96 -2.11 11.79
N ILE A 79 -8.43 -2.16 10.57
CA ILE A 79 -7.14 -2.82 10.30
C ILE A 79 -6.04 -1.94 10.88
N THR A 80 -5.54 -2.33 12.06
CA THR A 80 -4.39 -1.68 12.68
C THR A 80 -3.11 -2.22 12.06
N VAL A 81 -2.40 -1.39 11.29
CA VAL A 81 -1.04 -1.71 10.81
C VAL A 81 -0.09 -1.55 11.99
N GLY A 82 0.26 -2.65 12.65
CA GLY A 82 1.16 -2.64 13.79
C GLY A 82 2.58 -2.29 13.39
N SER A 83 3.10 -1.14 13.82
CA SER A 83 4.54 -0.92 13.92
C SER A 83 5.05 -1.70 15.12
N SER A 84 5.71 -2.84 14.90
CA SER A 84 6.37 -3.60 15.98
C SER A 84 7.54 -2.80 16.53
N THR A 85 7.30 -1.93 17.51
CA THR A 85 8.35 -1.48 18.44
C THR A 85 8.49 -2.55 19.52
N ILE A 86 9.46 -3.44 19.36
CA ILE A 86 9.89 -4.36 20.42
C ILE A 86 10.50 -3.49 21.54
N SER A 87 9.70 -3.20 22.56
CA SER A 87 10.16 -2.68 23.85
C SER A 87 9.87 -3.75 24.90
N GLY A 88 10.90 -4.11 25.65
CA GLY A 88 10.91 -5.24 26.56
C GLY A 88 9.93 -5.12 27.73
N ASN A 89 9.59 -6.30 28.25
CA ASN A 89 8.99 -6.57 29.56
C ASN A 89 7.49 -6.25 29.72
N ALA A 90 6.63 -7.25 29.46
CA ALA A 90 5.81 -7.87 30.51
C ALA A 90 4.88 -8.93 29.91
N GLN A 91 4.89 -10.09 30.54
CA GLN A 91 4.01 -11.22 30.32
C GLN A 91 2.55 -10.84 30.61
N THR A 92 1.65 -11.00 29.64
CA THR A 92 0.25 -11.37 29.90
C THR A 92 -0.19 -12.27 28.76
N SER A 93 -0.47 -13.53 29.11
CA SER A 93 -1.07 -14.52 28.23
C SER A 93 -2.48 -14.10 27.87
N GLU A 94 -2.63 -13.42 26.74
CA GLU A 94 -3.83 -13.58 25.92
C GLU A 94 -3.39 -14.36 24.69
N THR A 95 -3.88 -15.60 24.58
CA THR A 95 -3.93 -16.33 23.31
C THR A 95 -4.87 -15.58 22.37
N THR A 96 -4.44 -14.42 21.89
CA THR A 96 -5.00 -13.84 20.68
C THR A 96 -4.62 -14.80 19.58
N ASN A 97 -5.60 -15.47 18.98
CA ASN A 97 -5.41 -16.21 17.73
C ASN A 97 -5.06 -15.19 16.63
N SER A 98 -3.85 -14.65 16.67
CA SER A 98 -3.38 -13.66 15.72
C SER A 98 -3.08 -14.39 14.42
N SER A 99 -4.04 -14.36 13.49
CA SER A 99 -3.76 -14.73 12.11
C SER A 99 -2.87 -13.64 11.52
N THR A 100 -1.58 -13.94 11.40
CA THR A 100 -0.63 -13.07 10.70
C THR A 100 -0.74 -13.33 9.21
N ASN A 101 -1.28 -12.37 8.46
CA ASN A 101 -1.37 -12.45 7.00
C ASN A 101 -0.34 -11.51 6.38
N ARG A 102 0.35 -11.97 5.33
CA ARG A 102 1.32 -11.16 4.60
C ARG A 102 0.72 -10.73 3.27
N ILE A 103 0.70 -9.43 3.02
CA ILE A 103 0.19 -8.83 1.78
C ILE A 103 1.38 -8.24 1.02
N LYS A 104 1.52 -8.61 -0.24
CA LYS A 104 2.52 -8.06 -1.15
C LYS A 104 1.87 -7.50 -2.40
N PHE A 105 2.18 -6.25 -2.73
CA PHE A 105 1.70 -5.61 -3.95
C PHE A 105 2.65 -4.48 -4.35
N SER A 106 2.56 -4.03 -5.59
CA SER A 106 3.32 -2.89 -6.09
C SER A 106 2.40 -1.83 -6.68
N ILE A 107 2.80 -0.57 -6.57
CA ILE A 107 2.09 0.56 -7.18
C ILE A 107 3.07 1.34 -8.06
N PRO A 108 2.75 1.59 -9.34
CA PRO A 108 3.51 2.50 -10.17
C PRO A 108 3.30 3.94 -9.71
N VAL A 109 4.38 4.65 -9.42
CA VAL A 109 4.35 6.06 -9.00
C VAL A 109 5.32 6.86 -9.83
N LEU A 110 4.81 7.92 -10.44
CA LEU A 110 5.64 9.00 -10.98
C LEU A 110 5.97 9.94 -9.83
N LEU A 111 7.22 9.90 -9.37
CA LEU A 111 7.67 10.76 -8.27
C LEU A 111 7.96 12.19 -8.74
N PRO A 112 7.88 13.18 -7.83
CA PRO A 112 8.33 14.53 -8.12
C PRO A 112 9.81 14.52 -8.50
N ARG A 113 10.15 15.24 -9.56
CA ARG A 113 11.54 15.41 -10.00
C ARG A 113 12.00 16.82 -9.68
N SER A 114 13.21 16.93 -9.13
CA SER A 114 13.94 18.19 -9.03
C SER A 114 14.95 18.30 -10.19
N GLY A 115 14.92 19.43 -10.90
CA GLY A 115 15.84 19.77 -12.01
C GLY A 115 15.15 19.93 -13.38
N THR A 116 15.72 20.76 -14.26
CA THR A 116 15.28 20.96 -15.65
C THR A 116 15.85 19.88 -16.57
N ILE A 117 15.07 19.50 -17.59
CA ILE A 117 15.58 18.76 -18.75
C ILE A 117 16.15 19.84 -19.68
N GLU A 118 17.47 19.97 -19.75
CA GLU A 118 18.12 20.72 -20.85
C GLU A 118 18.05 19.93 -22.16
#